data_AF-A0A2N5G880-F1
#
_entry.id   AF-A0A2N5G880-F1
#
_cell.length_a   1.000
_cell.length_b   1.000
_cell.length_c   1.000
_cell.angle_alpha   90.00
_cell.angle_beta   90.00
_cell.angle_gamma   90.00
#
_symmetry.space_group_name_H-M   'P 1'
#
loop_
_entity.id
_entity.type
_entity.pdbx_description
1 polymer ?
#
loop_
_entity_poly.entity_id
_entity_poly.type
_entity_poly.pdbx_seq_one_letter_code
_entity_poly.pdbx_strand_id
1 'polypeptide(L)' 'MFAVRTNEIPGHLWEGLYKNYFLGIQKKDGTIIDPIDSSMPLILLAKDQSHLLVAFETADREPVILRQRIQDKR' A
#
# COMPACT_ATOMS: atom_id res chain seq x y z
N MET A 1 26.08 -11.96 6.67
CA MET A 1 25.90 -10.82 5.74
C MET A 1 24.40 -10.66 5.51
N PHE A 2 23.72 -9.76 6.24
CA PHE A 2 22.24 -9.63 6.25
C PHE A 2 21.76 -8.19 5.94
N ALA A 3 22.55 -7.36 5.25
CA ALA A 3 22.31 -5.91 5.25
C ALA A 3 21.74 -5.30 3.95
N VAL A 4 21.50 -6.06 2.88
CA VAL A 4 21.12 -5.46 1.57
C VAL A 4 19.63 -5.61 1.23
N ARG A 5 18.88 -6.53 1.85
CA ARG A 5 17.48 -6.85 1.44
C ARG A 5 16.38 -6.14 2.25
N THR A 6 16.69 -5.61 3.43
CA THR A 6 15.67 -5.08 4.36
C THR A 6 15.12 -3.71 3.95
N ASN A 7 15.88 -2.92 3.18
CA ASN A 7 15.50 -1.53 2.85
C ASN A 7 14.60 -1.39 1.62
N GLU A 8 14.48 -2.42 0.78
CA GLU A 8 13.68 -2.37 -0.45
C GLU A 8 12.17 -2.44 -0.15
N ILE A 9 11.77 -3.27 0.82
CA ILE A 9 10.36 -3.42 1.22
C ILE A 9 9.79 -2.10 1.78
N PRO A 10 10.45 -1.41 2.75
CA PRO A 10 10.03 -0.09 3.20
C PRO A 10 10.00 0.94 2.07
N GLY A 11 10.98 0.93 1.15
CA GLY A 11 11.03 1.88 0.03
C GLY A 11 9.81 1.76 -0.89
N HIS A 12 9.49 0.53 -1.32
CA HIS A 12 8.33 0.27 -2.16
C HIS A 12 7.00 0.54 -1.45
N LEU A 13 6.91 0.27 -0.15
CA LEU A 13 5.75 0.62 0.65
C LEU A 13 5.54 2.14 0.69
N TRP A 14 6.59 2.91 0.98
CA TRP A 14 6.53 4.38 1.00
C TRP A 14 6.14 4.95 -0.35
N GLU A 15 6.73 4.45 -1.44
CA GLU A 15 6.37 4.86 -2.80
C GLU A 15 4.89 4.55 -3.12
N GLY A 16 4.42 3.36 -2.73
CA GLY A 16 3.03 2.95 -2.90
C GLY A 16 2.05 3.85 -2.14
N LEU A 17 2.33 4.14 -0.87
CA LEU A 17 1.51 5.05 -0.06
C LEU A 17 1.52 6.48 -0.60
N TYR A 18 2.69 6.97 -1.00
CA TYR A 18 2.79 8.33 -1.54
C TYR A 18 1.96 8.48 -2.82
N LYS A 19 2.04 7.50 -3.74
CA LYS A 19 1.35 7.56 -5.04
C LYS A 19 -0.14 7.27 -4.97
N ASN A 20 -0.57 6.34 -4.11
CA ASN A 20 -1.94 5.79 -4.15
C ASN A 20 -2.82 6.24 -2.97
N TYR A 21 -2.25 6.99 -2.03
CA TYR A 21 -2.98 7.57 -0.90
C TYR A 21 -2.69 9.06 -0.77
N PHE A 22 -1.43 9.46 -0.60
CA PHE A 22 -1.08 10.86 -0.32
C PHE A 22 -1.34 11.82 -1.49
N LEU A 23 -0.94 11.46 -2.72
CA LEU A 23 -1.19 12.29 -3.90
C LEU A 23 -2.65 12.28 -4.39
N GLY A 24 -3.48 11.42 -3.81
CA GLY A 24 -4.85 11.18 -4.22
C GLY A 24 -5.13 9.69 -4.43
N ILE A 25 -6.35 9.28 -4.15
CA ILE A 25 -6.81 7.90 -4.29
C ILE A 25 -7.53 7.78 -5.62
N GLN A 26 -6.99 6.95 -6.52
CA GLN A 26 -7.64 6.64 -7.78
C GLN A 26 -8.71 5.56 -7.56
N LYS A 27 -9.96 5.91 -7.86
CA LYS A 27 -11.11 5.01 -7.78
C LYS A 27 -11.24 4.15 -9.03
N LYS A 28 -12.08 3.11 -8.94
CA LYS A 28 -12.37 2.20 -10.05
C LYS A 28 -12.99 2.89 -11.27
N ASP A 29 -13.73 3.97 -11.04
CA ASP A 29 -14.32 4.79 -12.10
C ASP A 29 -13.31 5.76 -12.76
N GLY A 30 -12.05 5.75 -12.31
CA GLY A 30 -10.97 6.58 -12.83
C GLY A 30 -10.86 7.96 -12.19
N THR A 31 -11.78 8.33 -11.28
CA THR A 31 -11.70 9.59 -10.55
C THR A 31 -10.57 9.54 -9.51
N ILE A 32 -9.98 10.71 -9.23
CA ILE A 32 -8.97 10.87 -8.18
C ILE A 32 -9.58 11.73 -7.09
N ILE A 33 -9.62 11.21 -5.86
CA ILE A 33 -10.15 11.92 -4.70
C ILE A 33 -9.04 12.27 -3.71
N ASP A 34 -9.30 13.27 -2.87
CA ASP A 34 -8.43 13.63 -1.75
C ASP A 34 -8.51 12.54 -0.65
N PRO A 35 -7.38 12.15 -0.02
CA PRO A 35 -7.38 11.21 1.10
C PRO A 35 -7.99 11.78 2.39
N ILE A 36 -8.26 13.08 2.51
CA ILE A 36 -8.95 13.68 3.65
C ILE A 36 -10.25 12.93 3.95
N ASP A 37 -10.54 12.73 5.24
CA ASP A 37 -11.66 11.95 5.78
C ASP A 37 -11.70 10.45 5.41
N SER A 38 -10.68 9.95 4.70
CA SER A 38 -10.45 8.50 4.55
C SER A 38 -9.88 7.90 5.83
N SER A 39 -10.07 6.59 6.02
CA SER A 39 -9.53 5.90 7.18
C SER A 39 -8.01 5.74 7.09
N MET A 40 -7.36 5.69 8.26
CA MET A 40 -5.92 5.48 8.35
C MET A 40 -5.54 4.11 7.75
N PRO A 41 -4.57 4.06 6.82
CA PRO A 41 -4.17 2.80 6.20
C PRO A 41 -3.61 1.78 7.19
N LEU A 42 -4.12 0.55 7.10
CA LEU A 42 -3.61 -0.61 7.81
C LEU A 42 -2.61 -1.36 6.94
N ILE A 43 -1.40 -1.52 7.45
CA ILE A 43 -0.34 -2.30 6.79
C ILE A 43 -0.36 -3.71 7.37
N LEU A 44 -0.58 -4.69 6.51
CA LEU A 44 -0.67 -6.11 6.88
C LEU A 44 0.42 -6.89 6.16
N LEU A 45 1.29 -7.57 6.91
CA LEU A 45 2.32 -8.45 6.37
C LEU A 45 1.86 -9.91 6.50
N ALA A 46 1.90 -10.65 5.39
CA ALA A 46 1.62 -12.07 5.41
C ALA A 46 2.66 -12.81 6.27
N LYS A 47 2.22 -13.78 7.09
CA LYS A 47 3.11 -14.53 8.00
C LYS A 47 4.20 -15.31 7.26
N ASP A 48 3.90 -15.76 6.04
CA ASP A 48 4.83 -16.44 5.15
C ASP A 48 5.73 -15.47 4.36
N GLN A 49 5.64 -14.16 4.64
CA GLN A 49 6.37 -13.08 3.98
C GLN A 49 6.15 -13.01 2.46
N SER A 50 5.10 -13.63 1.93
CA SER A 50 4.84 -13.66 0.49
C SER A 50 4.34 -12.33 -0.08
N HIS A 51 3.67 -11.53 0.74
CA HIS A 51 3.08 -10.26 0.33
C HIS A 51 2.80 -9.32 1.50
N LEU A 52 2.66 -8.05 1.15
CA LEU A 52 2.17 -6.97 1.99
C LEU A 52 0.86 -6.43 1.41
N LEU A 53 -0.09 -6.12 2.29
CA LEU A 53 -1.32 -5.41 1.95
C LEU A 53 -1.35 -4.06 2.65
N VAL A 54 -1.89 -3.05 1.95
CA VAL A 54 -2.32 -1.79 2.55
C VAL A 54 -3.82 -1.71 2.35
N ALA A 55 -4.58 -1.66 3.44
CA ALA A 55 -6.04 -1.61 3.42
C ALA A 55 -6.53 -0.31 4.04
N PHE A 56 -7.48 0.36 3.39
CA PHE A 56 -8.14 1.56 3.90
C PHE A 56 -9.52 1.71 3.27
N GLU A 57 -10.26 2.68 3.77
CA GLU A 57 -11.60 3.04 3.31
C GLU A 57 -11.58 4.52 2.93
N THR A 58 -12.09 4.87 1.76
CA THR A 58 -12.20 6.27 1.31
C THR A 58 -13.23 7.04 2.13
N ALA A 59 -13.24 8.37 2.01
CA ALA A 59 -14.24 9.23 2.65
C ALA A 59 -15.70 8.81 2.33
N ASP A 60 -15.95 8.30 1.13
CA ASP A 60 -17.27 7.80 0.70
C ASP A 60 -17.49 6.30 0.95
N ARG A 61 -16.71 5.70 1.85
CA ARG A 61 -16.84 4.30 2.29
C ARG A 61 -16.45 3.25 1.24
N GLU A 62 -15.69 3.62 0.21
CA GLU A 62 -15.17 2.65 -0.76
C GLU A 62 -13.96 1.91 -0.16
N PRO A 63 -13.96 0.57 -0.10
CA PRO A 63 -12.82 -0.19 0.40
C PRO A 63 -11.72 -0.29 -0.67
N VAL A 64 -10.48 0.02 -0.27
CA VAL A 64 -9.29 -0.06 -1.12
C VAL A 64 -8.27 -1.03 -0.51
N ILE A 65 -7.71 -1.90 -1.35
CA ILE A 65 -6.62 -2.80 -0.99
C ILE A 65 -5.51 -2.69 -2.03
N LEU A 66 -4.34 -2.25 -1.60
CA LEU A 66 -3.11 -2.30 -2.40
C LEU A 66 -2.32 -3.55 -2.02
N ARG A 67 -1.91 -4.34 -3.01
CA ARG A 67 -1.16 -5.58 -2.79
C ARG A 67 0.21 -5.52 -3.42
N GLN A 68 1.24 -5.70 -2.60
CA GLN A 68 2.62 -5.86 -3.04
C GLN A 68 3.06 -7.31 -2.84
N ARG A 69 3.49 -7.98 -3.91
CA ARG A 69 4.17 -9.27 -3.80
C ARG A 69 5.62 -9.04 -3.39
N ILE A 70 6.09 -9.78 -2.39
CA ILE A 70 7.50 -9.80 -2.00
C ILE A 70 8.11 -10.97 -2.78
N GLN A 71 8.72 -10.68 -3.93
CA GLN A 71 9.39 -11.72 -4.71
C GLN A 71 10.71 -12.10 -4.03
N ASP A 72 10.82 -13.36 -3.62
CA ASP A 72 12.13 -13.95 -3.34
C ASP A 72 12.74 -14.31 -4.71
N LYS A 73 13.62 -13.44 -5.24
CA LYS A 73 14.43 -13.77 -6.41
C LYS A 73 15.37 -14.90 -6.01
N ARG A 74 14.92 -16.14 -6.17
CA ARG A 74 15.78 -17.32 -6.22
C ARG A 74 16.42 -17.43 -7.59
#